data_AF-A0A9Q1JQB6-F1
#
_entry.id   AF-A0A9Q1JQB6-F1
#
_cell.length_a   1.000
_cell.length_b   1.000
_cell.length_c   1.000
_cell.angle_alpha   90.00
_cell.angle_beta   90.00
_cell.angle_gamma   90.00
#
_symmetry.space_group_name_H-M   'P 1'
#
loop_
_entity.id
_entity.type
_entity.pdbx_description
1 polymer ?
#
loop_
_entity_poly.entity_id
_entity_poly.type
_entity_poly.pdbx_seq_one_letter_code
_entity_poly.pdbx_strand_id
1 'polypeptide(L)'
;MAAADMSSLASWYCGRGDSKPVVIIIEDMERCCGSILTDFILMLSEWVVKVPTFLIMGVATTLDAPRSILSSNALQRLCPTKFVLGSPGEKMDALIEAVLLRPCSWFSLGHKVALFMRDYFLKHDGTLASFIRALKIACMQHFSTEPLSFLLKDRDVADEQVLLALAFDDPELSLICKMFSDNNAFNWDMVLKRSSQVDSCKSVSKPTGENLAKSLAELKTLHKCWATVIMCLYEAGKPRKIPLLDLYCEALDPGPHRSGTYCNQGTSFGANGCSSSQPSKGLAISQAVQKVRYKKLRARQRPGWVNAPC
;
A
#
# COMPACT_ATOMS: atom_id res chain seq x y z
N MET A 1 -9.48 48.78 -4.09
CA MET A 1 -9.51 47.38 -3.61
C MET A 1 -10.22 47.44 -2.26
N ALA A 2 -11.47 46.97 -2.15
CA ALA A 2 -12.19 47.05 -0.88
C ALA A 2 -11.41 46.26 0.18
N ALA A 3 -11.10 46.89 1.32
CA ALA A 3 -10.37 46.25 2.39
C ALA A 3 -11.23 45.09 2.93
N ALA A 4 -10.69 43.87 2.90
CA ALA A 4 -11.37 42.72 3.47
C ALA A 4 -11.23 42.79 5.00
N ASP A 5 -12.31 43.18 5.68
CA ASP A 5 -12.40 43.27 7.13
C ASP A 5 -13.48 42.31 7.68
N MET A 6 -13.48 42.12 9.00
CA MET A 6 -14.46 41.24 9.66
C MET A 6 -15.90 41.76 9.55
N SER A 7 -16.09 43.07 9.47
CA SER A 7 -17.38 43.71 9.22
C SER A 7 -17.97 43.31 7.86
N SER A 8 -17.15 43.32 6.81
CA SER A 8 -17.55 42.88 5.47
C SER A 8 -17.87 41.39 5.46
N LEU A 9 -17.05 40.57 6.14
CA LEU A 9 -17.32 39.14 6.29
C LEU A 9 -18.65 38.88 7.02
N ALA A 10 -18.91 39.60 8.11
CA ALA A 10 -20.15 39.48 8.87
C ALA A 10 -21.37 39.94 8.06
N SER A 11 -21.26 41.05 7.33
CA SER A 11 -22.33 41.55 6.45
C SER A 11 -22.65 40.54 5.34
N TRP A 12 -21.61 39.99 4.70
CA TRP A 12 -21.74 38.94 3.69
C TRP A 12 -22.39 37.67 4.26
N TYR A 13 -21.98 37.26 5.46
CA TYR A 13 -22.53 36.08 6.13
C TYR A 13 -24.01 36.26 6.49
N CYS A 14 -24.39 37.40 7.08
CA CYS A 14 -25.78 37.72 7.40
C CYS A 14 -26.68 37.78 6.16
N GLY A 15 -26.15 38.23 5.01
CA GLY A 15 -26.89 38.30 3.75
C GLY A 15 -27.25 36.93 3.15
N ARG A 16 -26.61 35.84 3.59
CA ARG A 16 -26.84 34.48 3.06
C ARG A 16 -28.09 33.79 3.60
N GLY A 17 -28.62 34.19 4.75
CA GLY A 17 -29.79 33.55 5.40
C GLY A 17 -29.58 32.11 5.92
N ASP A 18 -28.48 31.46 5.56
CA ASP A 18 -28.10 30.11 6.00
C ASP A 18 -27.33 30.16 7.33
N SER A 19 -27.76 29.38 8.32
CA SER A 19 -27.14 29.27 9.66
C SER A 19 -25.93 28.32 9.72
N LYS A 20 -25.16 28.21 8.63
CA LYS A 20 -24.04 27.27 8.53
C LYS A 20 -22.74 27.89 9.00
N PRO A 21 -22.00 27.25 9.92
CA PRO A 21 -20.79 27.83 10.46
C PRO A 21 -19.67 27.94 9.41
N VAL A 22 -18.78 28.92 9.58
CA VAL A 22 -17.57 29.09 8.78
C VAL A 22 -16.47 28.21 9.35
N VAL A 23 -15.93 27.30 8.53
CA VAL A 23 -14.82 26.43 8.93
C VAL A 23 -13.52 27.00 8.38
N ILE A 24 -12.56 27.24 9.27
CA ILE A 24 -11.22 27.75 8.95
C ILE A 24 -10.24 26.61 9.20
N ILE A 25 -9.48 26.24 8.16
CA ILE A 25 -8.49 25.16 8.22
C ILE A 25 -7.10 25.79 8.25
N ILE A 26 -6.36 25.51 9.32
CA ILE A 26 -4.95 25.86 9.50
C ILE A 26 -4.17 24.56 9.37
N GLU A 27 -3.53 24.34 8.21
CA GLU A 27 -2.91 23.04 7.89
C GLU A 27 -1.72 22.68 8.79
N ASP A 28 -0.88 23.67 9.12
CA ASP A 28 0.30 23.48 9.95
C ASP A 28 0.42 24.66 10.93
N MET A 29 -0.17 24.47 12.11
CA MET A 29 -0.16 25.46 13.17
C MET A 29 1.26 25.75 13.69
N GLU A 30 2.17 24.78 13.58
CA GLU A 30 3.54 24.89 14.11
C GLU A 30 4.43 25.80 13.26
N ARG A 31 4.02 26.06 12.02
CA ARG A 31 4.64 27.06 11.14
C ARG A 31 4.10 28.47 11.34
N CYS A 32 3.00 28.63 12.06
CA CYS A 32 2.42 29.95 12.29
C CYS A 32 3.23 30.75 13.32
N CYS A 33 3.22 32.07 13.17
CA CYS A 33 3.70 32.95 14.23
C CYS A 33 2.68 32.96 15.39
N GLY A 34 3.11 32.54 16.58
CA GLY A 34 2.22 32.37 17.74
C GLY A 34 1.47 33.63 18.16
N SER A 35 2.07 34.82 18.01
CA SER A 35 1.41 36.10 18.29
C SER A 35 0.30 36.39 17.29
N ILE A 36 0.59 36.28 15.99
CA ILE A 36 -0.40 36.51 14.92
C ILE A 36 -1.56 35.53 15.07
N LEU A 37 -1.26 34.25 15.31
CA LEU A 37 -2.29 33.23 15.47
C LEU A 37 -3.13 33.46 16.74
N THR A 38 -2.51 33.89 17.84
CA THR A 38 -3.19 34.29 19.07
C THR A 38 -4.16 35.44 18.81
N ASP A 39 -3.69 36.52 18.19
CA ASP A 39 -4.50 37.70 17.91
C ASP A 39 -5.64 37.38 16.95
N PHE A 40 -5.37 36.51 15.96
CA PHE A 40 -6.38 36.00 15.05
C PHE A 40 -7.49 35.22 15.76
N ILE A 41 -7.14 34.31 16.68
CA ILE A 41 -8.12 33.55 17.47
C ILE A 41 -8.94 34.47 18.39
N LEU A 42 -8.28 35.43 19.05
CA LEU A 42 -8.95 36.40 19.92
C LEU A 42 -9.94 37.23 19.12
N MET A 43 -9.53 37.74 17.96
CA MET A 43 -10.40 38.46 17.02
C MET A 43 -11.59 37.58 16.61
N LEU A 44 -11.39 36.33 16.17
CA LEU A 44 -12.51 35.45 15.82
C LEU A 44 -13.48 35.21 16.98
N SER A 45 -12.96 35.12 18.21
CA SER A 45 -13.78 34.88 19.40
C SER A 45 -14.77 36.01 19.70
N GLU A 46 -14.46 37.25 19.30
CA GLU A 46 -15.35 38.40 19.45
C GLU A 46 -16.50 38.38 18.43
N TRP A 47 -16.28 37.74 17.27
CA TRP A 47 -17.24 37.71 16.16
C TRP A 47 -18.07 36.43 16.10
N VAL A 48 -17.81 35.46 16.98
CA VAL A 48 -18.43 34.12 16.95
C VAL A 48 -19.97 34.15 17.00
N VAL A 49 -20.56 35.18 17.62
CA VAL A 49 -22.03 35.36 17.70
C VAL A 49 -22.61 35.78 16.35
N LYS A 50 -21.90 36.62 15.59
CA LYS A 50 -22.34 37.09 14.27
C LYS A 50 -21.98 36.10 13.16
N VAL A 51 -20.82 35.47 13.30
CA VAL A 51 -20.26 34.51 12.35
C VAL A 51 -19.79 33.29 13.16
N PRO A 52 -20.60 32.24 13.30
CA PRO A 52 -20.19 31.03 13.98
C PRO A 52 -18.97 30.41 13.28
N THR A 53 -17.83 30.32 13.97
CA THR A 53 -16.58 29.83 13.38
C THR A 53 -16.08 28.55 14.04
N PHE A 54 -15.63 27.59 13.25
CA PHE A 54 -14.88 26.42 13.71
C PHE A 54 -13.46 26.44 13.15
N LEU A 55 -12.48 26.12 14.01
CA LEU A 55 -11.07 26.03 13.65
C LEU A 55 -10.65 24.56 13.58
N ILE A 56 -10.14 24.13 12.44
CA ILE A 56 -9.45 22.85 12.29
C ILE A 56 -7.96 23.16 12.21
N MET A 57 -7.22 22.75 13.24
CA MET A 57 -5.77 23.01 13.34
C MET A 57 -5.01 21.70 13.15
N GLY A 58 -4.19 21.66 12.12
CA GLY A 58 -3.23 20.58 11.90
C GLY A 58 -2.03 20.76 12.82
N VAL A 59 -1.74 19.72 13.58
CA VAL A 59 -0.61 19.63 14.52
C VAL A 59 0.19 18.39 14.13
N ALA A 60 1.48 18.55 13.81
CA ALA A 60 2.31 17.46 13.32
C ALA A 60 3.03 16.72 14.45
N THR A 61 3.35 17.38 15.56
CA THR A 61 4.19 16.81 16.63
C THR A 61 3.39 16.16 17.77
N THR A 62 3.04 16.94 18.79
CA THR A 62 2.45 16.48 20.04
C THR A 62 1.28 17.37 20.44
N LEU A 63 0.48 16.87 21.38
CA LEU A 63 -0.73 17.55 21.85
C LEU A 63 -0.44 18.83 22.64
N ASP A 64 0.81 19.05 23.01
CA ASP A 64 1.25 20.23 23.74
C ASP A 64 1.68 21.37 22.82
N ALA A 65 1.85 21.12 21.51
CA ALA A 65 2.22 22.16 20.54
C ALA A 65 1.26 23.38 20.52
N PRO A 66 -0.08 23.23 20.61
CA PRO A 66 -0.96 24.39 20.75
C PRO A 66 -0.65 25.20 22.01
N ARG A 67 -0.25 24.55 23.11
CA ARG A 67 0.04 25.22 24.38
C ARG A 67 1.37 25.98 24.38
N SER A 68 2.31 25.57 23.53
CA SER A 68 3.58 26.29 23.37
C SER A 68 3.50 27.44 22.37
N ILE A 69 2.59 27.36 21.39
CA ILE A 69 2.44 28.37 20.33
C ILE A 69 1.43 29.45 20.71
N LEU A 70 0.32 29.08 21.35
CA LEU A 70 -0.77 29.98 21.71
C LEU A 70 -0.58 30.55 23.12
N SER A 71 -0.97 31.81 23.30
CA SER A 71 -1.05 32.40 24.64
C SER A 71 -2.16 31.76 25.49
N SER A 72 -2.04 31.86 26.82
CA SER A 72 -3.07 31.42 27.76
C SER A 72 -4.44 32.04 27.49
N ASN A 73 -4.48 33.31 27.06
CA ASN A 73 -5.71 34.03 26.74
C ASN A 73 -6.43 33.43 25.53
N ALA A 74 -5.70 33.10 24.46
CA ALA A 74 -6.29 32.46 23.29
C ALA A 74 -6.79 31.04 23.60
N LEU A 75 -6.03 30.28 24.39
CA LEU A 75 -6.41 28.92 24.78
C LEU A 75 -7.73 28.90 25.58
N GLN A 76 -7.98 29.88 26.43
CA GLN A 76 -9.24 30.01 27.18
C GLN A 76 -10.46 30.29 26.29
N ARG A 77 -10.26 30.79 25.07
CA ARG A 77 -11.33 31.04 24.09
C ARG A 77 -11.63 29.84 23.19
N LEU A 78 -10.86 28.77 23.30
CA LEU A 78 -11.00 27.56 22.49
C LEU A 78 -11.59 26.40 23.29
N CYS A 79 -12.43 25.60 22.64
CA CYS A 79 -12.90 24.31 23.14
C CYS A 79 -12.34 23.19 22.25
N PRO A 80 -11.05 22.80 22.41
CA PRO A 80 -10.40 21.88 21.49
C PRO A 80 -10.94 20.45 21.65
N THR A 81 -11.27 19.82 20.52
CA THR A 81 -11.52 18.38 20.44
C THR A 81 -10.38 17.72 19.66
N LYS A 82 -9.84 16.63 20.21
CA LYS A 82 -8.69 15.94 19.64
C LYS A 82 -9.15 14.91 18.60
N PHE A 83 -8.55 14.97 17.42
CA PHE A 83 -8.63 13.94 16.40
C PHE A 83 -7.23 13.43 16.12
N VAL A 84 -7.05 12.11 16.04
CA VAL A 84 -5.76 11.49 15.73
C VAL A 84 -5.88 10.83 14.37
N LEU A 85 -5.01 11.23 13.44
CA LEU A 85 -4.88 10.55 12.17
C LEU A 85 -4.06 9.27 12.34
N GLY A 86 -4.36 8.26 11.52
CA GLY A 86 -3.57 7.03 11.49
C GLY A 86 -2.08 7.32 11.27
N SER A 87 -1.25 6.60 12.02
CA SER A 87 0.20 6.66 11.91
C SER A 87 0.68 6.32 10.50
N PRO A 88 1.88 6.78 10.09
CA PRO A 88 2.45 6.40 8.81
C PRO A 88 2.56 4.88 8.61
N GLY A 89 2.78 4.12 9.69
CA GLY A 89 2.79 2.65 9.67
C GLY A 89 1.43 2.06 9.34
N GLU A 90 0.36 2.50 10.02
CA GLU A 90 -1.02 2.03 9.73
C GLU A 90 -1.45 2.39 8.29
N LYS A 91 -1.08 3.58 7.82
CA LYS A 91 -1.33 3.99 6.43
C LYS A 91 -0.53 3.15 5.43
N MET A 92 0.70 2.76 5.78
CA MET A 92 1.50 1.87 4.96
C MET A 92 0.86 0.49 4.89
N ASP A 93 0.45 -0.08 6.03
CA ASP A 93 -0.20 -1.39 6.07
C ASP A 93 -1.47 -1.40 5.22
N ALA A 94 -2.32 -0.37 5.36
CA ALA A 94 -3.50 -0.20 4.51
C ALA A 94 -3.15 -0.10 3.01
N LEU A 95 -2.04 0.56 2.66
CA LEU A 95 -1.58 0.62 1.26
C LEU A 95 -1.14 -0.76 0.77
N ILE A 96 -0.33 -1.50 1.54
CA ILE A 96 0.14 -2.83 1.14
C ILE A 96 -1.04 -3.78 0.93
N GLU A 97 -2.01 -3.74 1.84
CA GLU A 97 -3.26 -4.51 1.72
C GLU A 97 -4.04 -4.13 0.45
N ALA A 98 -4.29 -2.83 0.25
CA ALA A 98 -5.14 -2.34 -0.83
C ALA A 98 -4.47 -2.40 -2.22
N VAL A 99 -3.14 -2.39 -2.30
CA VAL A 99 -2.41 -2.25 -3.58
C VAL A 99 -1.63 -3.50 -3.94
N LEU A 100 -0.92 -4.12 -3.00
CA LEU A 100 0.00 -5.24 -3.30
C LEU A 100 -0.57 -6.62 -2.96
N LEU A 101 -1.55 -6.68 -2.06
CA LEU A 101 -2.25 -7.91 -1.70
C LEU A 101 -3.64 -8.00 -2.33
N ARG A 102 -4.08 -6.95 -3.05
CA ARG A 102 -5.37 -6.95 -3.72
C ARG A 102 -5.39 -8.03 -4.82
N PRO A 103 -6.38 -8.93 -4.84
CA PRO A 103 -6.48 -10.02 -5.82
C PRO A 103 -6.54 -9.59 -7.30
N CYS A 104 -6.83 -8.31 -7.58
CA CYS A 104 -6.88 -7.74 -8.93
C CYS A 104 -5.58 -7.01 -9.33
N SER A 105 -4.56 -6.97 -8.47
CA SER A 105 -3.28 -6.34 -8.84
C SER A 105 -2.45 -7.28 -9.72
N TRP A 106 -2.47 -7.06 -11.03
CA TRP A 106 -1.64 -7.82 -11.99
C TRP A 106 -0.14 -7.47 -11.86
N PHE A 107 0.19 -6.41 -11.14
CA PHE A 107 1.55 -6.02 -10.84
C PHE A 107 1.97 -6.52 -9.45
N SER A 108 3.08 -7.25 -9.38
CA SER A 108 3.68 -7.69 -8.11
C SER A 108 5.13 -7.23 -8.00
N LEU A 109 5.55 -6.89 -6.79
CA LEU A 109 6.93 -6.51 -6.53
C LEU A 109 7.80 -7.75 -6.33
N GLY A 110 8.98 -7.76 -6.95
CA GLY A 110 10.02 -8.73 -6.61
C GLY A 110 10.63 -8.46 -5.23
N HIS A 111 11.11 -9.50 -4.57
CA HIS A 111 11.69 -9.42 -3.20
C HIS A 111 12.71 -8.30 -3.01
N LYS A 112 13.69 -8.17 -3.93
CA LYS A 112 14.73 -7.14 -3.85
C LYS A 112 14.15 -5.72 -3.93
N VAL A 113 13.12 -5.52 -4.76
CA VAL A 113 12.45 -4.24 -4.93
C VAL A 113 11.61 -3.91 -3.70
N ALA A 114 10.89 -4.90 -3.17
CA ALA A 114 10.13 -4.76 -1.93
C ALA A 114 11.03 -4.39 -0.74
N LEU A 115 12.18 -5.07 -0.58
CA LEU A 115 13.18 -4.72 0.44
C LEU A 115 13.73 -3.30 0.26
N PHE A 116 14.06 -2.91 -0.97
CA PHE A 116 14.50 -1.55 -1.27
C PHE A 116 13.44 -0.52 -0.87
N MET A 117 12.17 -0.72 -1.25
CA MET A 117 11.08 0.20 -0.91
C MET A 117 10.83 0.28 0.58
N ARG A 118 10.91 -0.84 1.31
CA ARG A 118 10.83 -0.87 2.76
C ARG A 118 11.96 -0.08 3.39
N ASP A 119 13.21 -0.38 3.03
CA ASP A 119 14.37 0.32 3.56
C ASP A 119 14.32 1.80 3.25
N TYR A 120 13.85 2.16 2.05
CA TYR A 120 13.67 3.54 1.63
C TYR A 120 12.64 4.28 2.51
N PHE A 121 11.49 3.64 2.77
CA PHE A 121 10.46 4.18 3.66
C PHE A 121 10.99 4.37 5.09
N LEU A 122 11.70 3.37 5.64
CA LEU A 122 12.19 3.41 7.02
C LEU A 122 13.38 4.38 7.22
N LYS A 123 14.23 4.59 6.22
CA LYS A 123 15.50 5.33 6.36
C LYS A 123 15.44 6.78 5.88
N HIS A 124 14.47 7.16 5.04
CA HIS A 124 14.39 8.52 4.51
C HIS A 124 13.37 9.39 5.26
N ASP A 125 12.16 9.52 4.74
CA ASP A 125 11.17 10.48 5.21
C ASP A 125 9.92 9.82 5.82
N GLY A 126 9.81 8.49 5.76
CA GLY A 126 8.65 7.75 6.27
C GLY A 126 7.33 8.17 5.62
N THR A 127 7.36 8.79 4.44
CA THR A 127 6.13 9.28 3.81
C THR A 127 5.53 8.26 2.86
N LEU A 128 4.19 8.18 2.85
CA LEU A 128 3.48 7.35 1.88
C LEU A 128 3.71 7.86 0.44
N ALA A 129 3.90 9.17 0.27
CA ALA A 129 4.19 9.78 -1.03
C ALA A 129 5.50 9.27 -1.63
N SER A 130 6.54 9.10 -0.81
CA SER A 130 7.83 8.59 -1.26
C SER A 130 7.75 7.11 -1.66
N PHE A 131 7.01 6.30 -0.91
CA PHE A 131 6.70 4.92 -1.28
C PHE A 131 5.89 4.82 -2.58
N ILE A 132 4.81 5.60 -2.73
CA ILE A 132 3.99 5.63 -3.96
C ILE A 132 4.84 6.05 -5.16
N ARG A 133 5.74 7.01 -5.00
CA ARG A 133 6.67 7.43 -6.05
C ARG A 133 7.60 6.29 -6.46
N ALA A 134 8.18 5.59 -5.50
CA ALA A 134 9.01 4.41 -5.78
C ALA A 134 8.21 3.33 -6.51
N LEU A 135 6.97 3.07 -6.08
CA LEU A 135 6.08 2.11 -6.74
C LEU A 135 5.78 2.52 -8.19
N LYS A 136 5.47 3.79 -8.44
CA LYS A 136 5.26 4.32 -9.80
C LYS A 136 6.50 4.14 -10.68
N ILE A 137 7.70 4.36 -10.14
CA ILE A 137 8.95 4.13 -10.87
C ILE A 137 9.14 2.64 -11.19
N ALA A 138 8.87 1.74 -10.24
CA ALA A 138 8.95 0.30 -10.47
C ALA A 138 7.95 -0.17 -11.54
N CYS A 139 6.71 0.33 -11.50
CA CYS A 139 5.73 0.09 -12.54
C CYS A 139 6.21 0.59 -13.91
N MET A 140 6.66 1.85 -13.98
CA MET A 140 7.16 2.44 -15.23
C MET A 140 8.34 1.65 -15.82
N GLN A 141 9.30 1.24 -14.99
CA GLN A 141 10.42 0.40 -15.40
C GLN A 141 9.95 -0.97 -15.90
N HIS A 142 9.03 -1.62 -15.18
CA HIS A 142 8.49 -2.91 -15.61
C HIS A 142 7.76 -2.81 -16.96
N PHE A 143 6.81 -1.88 -17.10
CA PHE A 143 6.01 -1.74 -18.32
C PHE A 143 6.83 -1.27 -19.53
N SER A 144 7.95 -0.57 -19.32
CA SER A 144 8.83 -0.14 -20.42
C SER A 144 9.87 -1.18 -20.84
N THR A 145 10.30 -2.07 -19.94
CA THR A 145 11.35 -3.07 -20.20
C THR A 145 10.80 -4.47 -20.50
N GLU A 146 9.63 -4.81 -19.97
CA GLU A 146 9.02 -6.12 -20.11
C GLU A 146 7.95 -6.09 -21.22
N PRO A 147 8.26 -6.53 -22.44
CA PRO A 147 7.31 -6.52 -23.54
C PRO A 147 6.15 -7.52 -23.38
N LEU A 148 6.16 -8.41 -22.37
CA LEU A 148 4.99 -9.23 -21.99
C LEU A 148 4.10 -8.57 -20.93
N SER A 149 4.46 -7.37 -20.48
CA SER A 149 3.70 -6.66 -19.44
C SER A 149 2.29 -6.24 -19.88
N PHE A 150 1.99 -6.23 -21.19
CA PHE A 150 0.62 -6.03 -21.68
C PHE A 150 -0.35 -7.13 -21.24
N LEU A 151 0.16 -8.32 -20.89
CA LEU A 151 -0.63 -9.42 -20.31
C LEU A 151 -1.17 -9.06 -18.92
N LEU A 152 -0.57 -8.05 -18.26
CA LEU A 152 -0.97 -7.55 -16.93
C LEU A 152 -2.06 -6.49 -16.98
N LYS A 153 -2.67 -6.26 -18.15
CA LYS A 153 -3.71 -5.24 -18.29
C LYS A 153 -4.98 -5.69 -17.57
N ASP A 154 -5.22 -5.07 -16.42
CA ASP A 154 -6.44 -5.22 -15.64
C ASP A 154 -7.66 -4.87 -16.51
N ARG A 155 -8.69 -5.72 -16.44
CA ARG A 155 -9.98 -5.53 -17.09
C ARG A 155 -11.12 -5.66 -16.09
N ASP A 156 -10.96 -5.04 -14.92
CA ASP A 156 -12.09 -4.73 -14.05
C ASP A 156 -12.92 -3.57 -14.65
N VAL A 157 -13.79 -3.91 -15.60
CA VAL A 157 -15.08 -3.22 -15.78
C VAL A 157 -16.17 -4.25 -15.55
N ALA A 158 -16.41 -4.61 -14.28
CA ALA A 158 -17.72 -5.08 -13.82
C ALA A 158 -17.72 -5.14 -12.28
N ASP A 159 -18.81 -4.62 -11.72
CA ASP A 159 -19.08 -4.41 -10.31
C ASP A 159 -18.84 -5.62 -9.38
N GLU A 160 -18.66 -5.32 -8.08
CA GLU A 160 -18.52 -6.25 -6.95
C GLU A 160 -19.60 -7.37 -6.85
N GLN A 161 -20.67 -7.31 -7.63
CA GLN A 161 -21.72 -8.35 -7.68
C GLN A 161 -21.30 -9.60 -8.48
N VAL A 162 -20.28 -9.52 -9.34
CA VAL A 162 -19.82 -10.69 -10.12
C VAL A 162 -19.00 -11.65 -9.25
N LEU A 163 -18.33 -11.18 -8.20
CA LEU A 163 -17.47 -12.03 -7.35
C LEU A 163 -18.23 -13.14 -6.61
N LEU A 164 -19.54 -12.96 -6.40
CA LEU A 164 -20.43 -13.97 -5.82
C LEU A 164 -20.95 -14.99 -6.86
N ALA A 165 -20.90 -14.66 -8.16
CA ALA A 165 -21.28 -15.55 -9.25
C ALA A 165 -20.14 -16.47 -9.72
N LEU A 166 -18.87 -16.16 -9.38
CA LEU A 166 -17.67 -16.91 -9.79
C LEU A 166 -17.47 -18.27 -9.10
N ALA A 167 -18.51 -18.82 -8.47
CA ALA A 167 -18.46 -20.14 -7.86
C ALA A 167 -18.82 -21.28 -8.84
N PHE A 168 -19.51 -21.00 -9.96
CA PHE A 168 -19.90 -22.02 -10.93
C PHE A 168 -19.94 -21.44 -12.36
N ASP A 169 -19.25 -22.11 -13.28
CA ASP A 169 -19.04 -21.81 -14.70
C ASP A 169 -18.21 -20.55 -15.02
N ASP A 170 -17.20 -20.70 -15.90
CA ASP A 170 -16.05 -19.80 -16.04
C ASP A 170 -16.10 -18.99 -17.38
N PRO A 171 -16.87 -17.89 -17.46
CA PRO A 171 -16.98 -17.04 -18.65
C PRO A 171 -15.75 -16.15 -18.90
N GLU A 172 -14.87 -15.93 -17.90
CA GLU A 172 -13.62 -15.16 -18.07
C GLU A 172 -12.66 -15.88 -19.04
N LEU A 173 -12.56 -17.22 -18.94
CA LEU A 173 -11.68 -18.03 -19.77
C LEU A 173 -12.06 -17.97 -21.26
N SER A 174 -13.36 -17.98 -21.58
CA SER A 174 -13.88 -17.85 -22.96
C SER A 174 -13.50 -16.51 -23.60
N LEU A 175 -13.62 -15.40 -22.85
CA LEU A 175 -13.31 -14.06 -23.34
C LEU A 175 -11.79 -13.87 -23.54
N ILE A 176 -10.98 -14.37 -22.60
CA ILE A 176 -9.51 -14.32 -22.67
C ILE A 176 -9.02 -15.15 -23.88
N CYS A 177 -9.56 -16.35 -24.10
CA CYS A 177 -9.23 -17.19 -25.24
C CYS A 177 -9.62 -16.55 -26.59
N LYS A 178 -10.79 -15.92 -26.68
CA LYS A 178 -11.27 -15.23 -27.89
C LYS A 178 -10.36 -14.05 -28.25
N MET A 179 -9.90 -13.29 -27.26
CA MET A 179 -8.99 -12.17 -27.46
C MET A 179 -7.56 -12.56 -27.87
N PHE A 180 -7.03 -13.67 -27.36
CA PHE A 180 -5.75 -14.22 -27.81
C PHE A 180 -5.83 -14.88 -29.19
N SER A 181 -7.04 -15.26 -29.62
CA SER A 181 -7.31 -15.82 -30.94
C SER A 181 -7.53 -14.74 -32.01
N ASP A 182 -8.16 -13.62 -31.65
CA ASP A 182 -8.55 -12.55 -32.60
C ASP A 182 -7.44 -11.53 -32.89
N ASN A 183 -6.38 -11.45 -32.07
CA ASN A 183 -5.25 -10.56 -32.33
C ASN A 183 -4.20 -11.24 -33.23
N ASN A 184 -4.35 -11.06 -34.55
CA ASN A 184 -3.31 -11.33 -35.56
C ASN A 184 -1.97 -10.56 -35.32
N ALA A 185 -1.92 -9.68 -34.31
CA ALA A 185 -0.73 -8.93 -33.88
C ALA A 185 -0.05 -9.51 -32.62
N PHE A 186 -0.57 -10.60 -32.03
CA PHE A 186 0.08 -11.25 -30.90
C PHE A 186 1.35 -11.94 -31.40
N ASN A 187 2.50 -11.34 -31.12
CA ASN A 187 3.79 -11.87 -31.54
C ASN A 187 4.16 -13.09 -30.67
N TRP A 188 3.58 -14.24 -31.00
CA TRP A 188 3.85 -15.54 -30.39
C TRP A 188 5.35 -15.87 -30.42
N ASP A 189 6.09 -15.42 -31.44
CA ASP A 189 7.53 -15.62 -31.55
C ASP A 189 8.29 -14.98 -30.37
N MET A 190 7.84 -13.82 -29.89
CA MET A 190 8.44 -13.16 -28.73
C MET A 190 8.15 -13.89 -27.41
N VAL A 191 6.96 -14.47 -27.25
CA VAL A 191 6.59 -15.31 -26.10
C VAL A 191 7.42 -16.60 -26.12
N LEU A 192 7.49 -17.28 -27.26
CA LEU A 192 8.25 -18.51 -27.44
C LEU A 192 9.76 -18.32 -27.20
N LYS A 193 10.34 -17.23 -27.73
CA LYS A 193 11.77 -16.89 -27.57
C LYS A 193 12.14 -16.63 -26.11
N ARG A 194 11.22 -16.10 -25.30
CA ARG A 194 11.44 -15.91 -23.86
C ARG A 194 11.17 -17.16 -23.04
N SER A 195 10.15 -17.96 -23.38
CA SER A 195 9.92 -19.25 -22.70
C SER A 195 11.11 -20.20 -22.87
N SER A 196 11.81 -20.15 -24.01
CA SER A 196 13.03 -20.94 -24.24
C SER A 196 14.25 -20.51 -23.41
N GLN A 197 14.24 -19.29 -22.86
CA GLN A 197 15.31 -18.80 -21.97
C GLN A 197 15.06 -19.14 -20.49
N VAL A 198 13.87 -19.64 -20.14
CA VAL A 198 13.52 -20.07 -18.78
C VAL A 198 13.73 -21.58 -18.67
N ASP A 199 14.75 -22.01 -17.92
CA ASP A 199 15.18 -23.42 -17.82
C ASP A 199 14.08 -24.42 -17.42
N SER A 200 13.01 -23.95 -16.77
CA SER A 200 11.86 -24.78 -16.34
C SER A 200 10.89 -25.16 -17.46
N CYS A 201 11.01 -24.60 -18.67
CA CYS A 201 10.00 -24.73 -19.73
C CYS A 201 10.39 -25.70 -20.88
N LYS A 202 11.46 -26.47 -20.73
CA LYS A 202 12.03 -27.33 -21.79
C LYS A 202 11.14 -28.50 -22.25
N SER A 203 9.99 -28.74 -21.61
CA SER A 203 9.08 -29.86 -21.93
C SER A 203 7.68 -29.44 -22.39
N VAL A 204 7.43 -28.15 -22.65
CA VAL A 204 6.06 -27.67 -22.93
C VAL A 204 5.78 -27.71 -24.43
N SER A 205 4.65 -28.32 -24.82
CA SER A 205 4.10 -28.26 -26.17
C SER A 205 3.88 -26.81 -26.60
N LYS A 206 3.80 -26.53 -27.91
CA LYS A 206 3.60 -25.16 -28.44
C LYS A 206 2.54 -24.41 -27.61
N PRO A 207 2.85 -23.25 -27.02
CA PRO A 207 1.90 -22.55 -26.16
C PRO A 207 0.72 -22.06 -27.02
N THR A 208 -0.47 -22.61 -26.78
CA THR A 208 -1.74 -22.14 -27.36
C THR A 208 -2.30 -20.99 -26.51
N GLY A 209 -3.09 -20.09 -27.11
CA GLY A 209 -3.83 -19.04 -26.40
C GLY A 209 -4.61 -19.56 -25.19
N GLU A 210 -5.24 -20.73 -25.34
CA GLU A 210 -6.00 -21.40 -24.28
C GLU A 210 -5.13 -21.87 -23.09
N ASN A 211 -3.92 -22.38 -23.37
CA ASN A 211 -2.98 -22.80 -22.32
C ASN A 211 -2.45 -21.60 -21.53
N LEU A 212 -2.21 -20.48 -22.21
CA LEU A 212 -1.79 -19.23 -21.57
C LEU A 212 -2.93 -18.65 -20.71
N ALA A 213 -4.15 -18.60 -21.25
CA ALA A 213 -5.34 -18.15 -20.53
C ALA A 213 -5.55 -18.95 -19.24
N LYS A 214 -5.51 -20.29 -19.35
CA LYS A 214 -5.61 -21.19 -18.20
C LYS A 214 -4.49 -20.95 -17.18
N SER A 215 -3.25 -20.80 -17.63
CA SER A 215 -2.11 -20.55 -16.74
C SER A 215 -2.21 -19.21 -16.01
N LEU A 216 -2.72 -18.17 -16.66
CA LEU A 216 -2.96 -16.87 -16.03
C LEU A 216 -4.10 -16.93 -15.01
N ALA A 217 -5.18 -17.67 -15.30
CA ALA A 217 -6.28 -17.90 -14.34
C ALA A 217 -5.80 -18.69 -13.10
N GLU A 218 -4.98 -19.72 -13.31
CA GLU A 218 -4.34 -20.46 -12.21
C GLU A 218 -3.43 -19.53 -11.39
N LEU A 219 -2.66 -18.66 -12.02
CA LEU A 219 -1.80 -17.68 -11.34
C LEU A 219 -2.62 -16.68 -10.51
N LYS A 220 -3.73 -16.16 -11.04
CA LYS A 220 -4.68 -15.28 -10.31
C LYS A 220 -5.21 -15.97 -9.06
N THR A 221 -5.63 -17.22 -9.18
CA THR A 221 -6.12 -18.03 -8.04
C THR A 221 -5.01 -18.26 -7.00
N LEU A 222 -3.80 -18.59 -7.44
CA LEU A 222 -2.64 -18.78 -6.57
C LEU A 222 -2.28 -17.50 -5.81
N HIS A 223 -2.33 -16.35 -6.48
CA HIS A 223 -2.09 -15.05 -5.87
C HIS A 223 -3.14 -14.72 -4.81
N LYS A 224 -4.44 -14.94 -5.11
CA LYS A 224 -5.53 -14.76 -4.14
C LYS A 224 -5.31 -15.61 -2.88
N CYS A 225 -5.01 -16.89 -3.03
CA CYS A 225 -4.71 -17.76 -1.89
C CYS A 225 -3.48 -17.29 -1.09
N TRP A 226 -2.43 -16.83 -1.78
CA TRP A 226 -1.23 -16.32 -1.15
C TRP A 226 -1.51 -15.05 -0.34
N ALA A 227 -2.27 -14.11 -0.91
CA ALA A 227 -2.70 -12.89 -0.21
C ALA A 227 -3.55 -13.22 1.03
N THR A 228 -4.50 -14.16 0.93
CA THR A 228 -5.29 -14.62 2.08
C THR A 228 -4.39 -15.17 3.20
N VAL A 229 -3.41 -16.01 2.87
CA VAL A 229 -2.47 -16.54 3.87
C VAL A 229 -1.68 -15.43 4.55
N ILE A 230 -1.21 -14.43 3.79
CA ILE A 230 -0.51 -13.27 4.37
C ILE A 230 -1.42 -12.50 5.31
N MET A 231 -2.67 -12.24 4.91
CA MET A 231 -3.62 -11.54 5.79
C MET A 231 -3.91 -12.33 7.06
N CYS A 232 -4.07 -13.66 6.98
CA CYS A 232 -4.20 -14.50 8.18
C CYS A 232 -2.97 -14.41 9.09
N LEU A 233 -1.76 -14.39 8.52
CA LEU A 233 -0.52 -14.23 9.29
C LEU A 233 -0.40 -12.83 9.89
N TYR A 234 -0.85 -11.80 9.19
CA TYR A 234 -0.89 -10.42 9.67
C TYR A 234 -1.83 -10.28 10.86
N GLU A 235 -3.05 -10.82 10.76
CA GLU A 235 -4.02 -10.85 11.87
C GLU A 235 -3.45 -11.59 13.09
N ALA A 236 -2.85 -12.76 12.89
CA ALA A 236 -2.17 -13.51 13.96
C ALA A 236 -0.95 -12.76 14.52
N GLY A 237 -0.34 -11.88 13.72
CA GLY A 237 0.83 -11.08 14.05
C GLY A 237 0.53 -9.76 14.77
N LYS A 238 -0.73 -9.29 14.78
CA LYS A 238 -1.14 -8.03 15.43
C LYS A 238 -0.68 -7.90 16.89
N PRO A 239 -0.76 -8.92 17.76
CA PRO A 239 -0.28 -8.83 19.15
C PRO A 239 1.22 -8.52 19.25
N ARG A 240 2.00 -8.86 18.22
CA ARG A 240 3.46 -8.63 18.16
C ARG A 240 3.85 -7.32 17.49
N LYS A 241 2.86 -6.56 16.99
CA LYS A 241 3.04 -5.32 16.20
C LYS A 241 3.95 -5.51 15.00
N ILE A 242 3.66 -6.55 14.22
CA ILE A 242 4.39 -6.86 12.99
C ILE A 242 3.82 -6.00 11.86
N PRO A 243 4.61 -5.13 11.21
CA PRO A 243 4.16 -4.36 10.05
C PRO A 243 3.84 -5.30 8.87
N LEU A 244 2.79 -4.99 8.11
CA LEU A 244 2.39 -5.78 6.95
C LEU A 244 3.46 -5.74 5.85
N LEU A 245 4.14 -4.60 5.69
CA LEU A 245 5.24 -4.46 4.73
C LEU A 245 6.41 -5.41 5.03
N ASP A 246 6.74 -5.64 6.30
CA ASP A 246 7.79 -6.58 6.70
C ASP A 246 7.40 -8.01 6.37
N LEU A 247 6.17 -8.39 6.73
CA LEU A 247 5.61 -9.70 6.43
C LEU A 247 5.57 -9.95 4.91
N TYR A 248 5.19 -8.95 4.13
CA TYR A 248 5.20 -9.01 2.66
C TYR A 248 6.60 -9.26 2.11
N CYS A 249 7.60 -8.50 2.57
CA CYS A 249 8.99 -8.66 2.13
C CYS A 249 9.55 -10.06 2.44
N GLU A 250 9.26 -10.57 3.64
CA GLU A 250 9.66 -11.90 4.09
C GLU A 250 8.93 -13.00 3.30
N ALA A 251 7.64 -12.82 3.02
CA ALA A 251 6.86 -13.75 2.21
C ALA A 251 7.28 -13.80 0.74
N LEU A 252 8.07 -12.82 0.26
CA LEU A 252 8.67 -12.79 -1.08
C LEU A 252 10.08 -13.39 -1.15
N ASP A 253 10.76 -13.61 -0.03
CA ASP A 253 12.16 -14.06 -0.02
C ASP A 253 12.33 -15.39 -0.79
N PRO A 254 13.13 -15.48 -1.86
CA PRO A 254 13.31 -16.72 -2.61
C PRO A 254 14.20 -17.77 -1.92
N GLY A 255 14.91 -17.43 -0.84
CA GLY A 255 15.82 -18.34 -0.15
C GLY A 255 15.20 -19.15 0.99
N PRO A 256 15.55 -20.43 1.16
CA PRO A 256 15.79 -21.00 2.48
C PRO A 256 17.25 -20.69 2.87
N HIS A 257 17.49 -20.27 4.10
CA HIS A 257 18.81 -19.93 4.70
C HIS A 257 19.23 -18.46 4.64
N ARG A 258 18.81 -17.72 5.68
CA ARG A 258 19.76 -16.95 6.50
C ARG A 258 19.22 -16.80 7.92
N SER A 259 19.29 -17.89 8.67
CA SER A 259 19.51 -17.77 10.10
C SER A 259 20.89 -17.12 10.28
N GLY A 260 20.93 -15.86 10.68
CA GLY A 260 22.14 -15.19 11.18
C GLY A 260 23.25 -14.95 10.16
N THR A 261 23.24 -13.78 9.51
CA THR A 261 24.46 -12.98 9.28
C THR A 261 24.07 -11.64 8.69
N TYR A 262 24.00 -10.63 9.56
CA TYR A 262 24.32 -9.27 9.16
C TYR A 262 25.85 -9.10 9.18
N CYS A 263 26.36 -8.40 8.18
CA CYS A 263 27.68 -7.77 8.02
C CYS A 263 28.90 -8.66 7.66
N ASN A 264 29.41 -8.53 6.43
CA ASN A 264 30.59 -7.67 6.13
C ASN A 264 31.11 -7.84 4.68
N GLN A 265 31.06 -6.73 3.93
CA GLN A 265 31.99 -6.27 2.87
C GLN A 265 31.30 -5.01 2.30
N GLY A 266 31.77 -3.77 2.47
CA GLY A 266 33.11 -3.29 2.67
C GLY A 266 33.48 -2.38 1.51
N THR A 267 32.94 -1.15 1.48
CA THR A 267 33.63 0.04 0.97
C THR A 267 32.98 1.28 1.59
N SER A 268 33.86 2.08 2.17
CA SER A 268 33.68 3.16 3.14
C SER A 268 33.00 4.42 2.60
N PHE A 269 32.12 5.05 3.38
CA PHE A 269 32.25 6.43 3.87
C PHE A 269 31.31 6.60 5.08
N GLY A 270 31.82 7.21 6.15
CA GLY A 270 31.38 6.96 7.53
C GLY A 270 30.32 7.89 8.14
N ALA A 271 30.26 7.76 9.48
CA ALA A 271 29.54 8.53 10.50
C ALA A 271 28.19 7.97 11.03
N ASN A 272 28.33 7.13 12.06
CA ASN A 272 27.63 7.11 13.36
C ASN A 272 26.10 7.31 13.46
N GLY A 273 25.45 6.30 14.08
CA GLY A 273 24.14 6.45 14.72
C GLY A 273 23.48 5.10 15.01
N CYS A 274 23.90 4.44 16.09
CA CYS A 274 23.35 3.15 16.54
C CYS A 274 22.01 3.38 17.27
N SER A 275 20.95 2.69 16.86
CA SER A 275 19.81 2.40 17.72
C SER A 275 19.32 0.97 17.48
N SER A 276 19.27 0.20 18.56
CA SER A 276 19.05 -1.24 18.61
C SER A 276 17.62 -1.64 18.24
N SER A 277 17.42 -2.32 17.11
CA SER A 277 16.18 -3.06 16.82
C SER A 277 16.36 -4.54 17.14
N GLN A 278 15.55 -5.07 18.05
CA GLN A 278 15.66 -6.45 18.53
C GLN A 278 15.49 -7.50 17.41
N PRO A 279 16.34 -8.56 17.35
CA PRO A 279 16.35 -9.54 16.24
C PRO A 279 15.39 -10.74 16.42
N SER A 280 14.56 -10.78 17.47
CA SER A 280 13.83 -11.99 17.86
C SER A 280 12.45 -12.18 17.21
N LYS A 281 11.85 -11.12 16.64
CA LYS A 281 10.45 -11.16 16.16
C LYS A 281 10.29 -11.67 14.72
N GLY A 282 11.22 -11.36 13.82
CA GLY A 282 11.17 -11.81 12.42
C GLY A 282 11.33 -13.32 12.25
N LEU A 283 12.08 -13.98 13.14
CA LEU A 283 12.40 -15.41 13.02
C LEU A 283 11.16 -16.33 13.10
N ALA A 284 10.16 -15.96 13.91
CA ALA A 284 8.95 -16.77 14.10
C ALA A 284 8.01 -16.71 12.88
N ILE A 285 7.97 -15.56 12.21
CA ILE A 285 7.18 -15.36 10.99
C ILE A 285 7.85 -16.08 9.84
N SER A 286 9.17 -15.95 9.71
CA SER A 286 9.99 -16.74 8.80
C SER A 286 9.66 -18.21 8.91
N GLN A 287 9.69 -18.77 10.12
CA GLN A 287 9.40 -20.17 10.35
C GLN A 287 7.97 -20.56 9.97
N ALA A 288 6.98 -19.69 10.22
CA ALA A 288 5.59 -19.95 9.84
C ALA A 288 5.38 -19.90 8.31
N VAL A 289 5.88 -18.86 7.66
CA VAL A 289 5.87 -18.69 6.19
C VAL A 289 6.60 -19.85 5.51
N GLN A 290 7.76 -20.25 6.03
CA GLN A 290 8.55 -21.36 5.51
C GLN A 290 7.86 -22.71 5.72
N LYS A 291 7.20 -22.94 6.87
CA LYS A 291 6.40 -24.16 7.10
C LYS A 291 5.22 -24.27 6.12
N VAL A 292 4.56 -23.16 5.79
CA VAL A 292 3.48 -23.13 4.78
C VAL A 292 4.04 -23.41 3.38
N ARG A 293 5.15 -22.75 2.99
CA ARG A 293 5.83 -22.98 1.71
C ARG A 293 6.27 -24.44 1.54
N TYR A 294 6.87 -25.01 2.58
CA TYR A 294 7.38 -26.38 2.56
C TYR A 294 6.25 -27.43 2.49
N LYS A 295 5.12 -27.21 3.18
CA LYS A 295 3.93 -28.07 3.04
C LYS A 295 3.37 -28.07 1.61
N LYS A 296 3.39 -26.94 0.90
CA LYS A 296 2.95 -26.83 -0.49
C LYS A 296 3.89 -27.54 -1.47
N LEU A 297 5.21 -27.43 -1.27
CA LEU A 297 6.21 -28.15 -2.08
C LEU A 297 6.12 -29.68 -1.87
N ARG A 298 5.87 -30.13 -0.63
CA ARG A 298 5.69 -31.55 -0.31
C ARG A 298 4.40 -32.15 -0.89
N ALA A 299 3.36 -31.34 -1.06
CA ALA A 299 2.11 -31.75 -1.72
C ALA A 299 2.27 -31.88 -3.25
N ARG A 300 3.12 -31.05 -3.88
CA ARG A 300 3.42 -31.11 -5.32
C ARG A 300 4.41 -32.22 -5.72
N GLN A 301 5.15 -32.78 -4.76
CA GLN A 301 6.15 -33.82 -4.99
C GLN A 301 5.66 -35.26 -4.74
N ARG A 302 4.37 -35.50 -4.46
CA ARG A 302 3.85 -36.88 -4.48
C ARG A 302 3.59 -37.30 -5.94
N PRO A 303 4.38 -38.22 -6.52
CA PRO A 303 4.03 -38.86 -7.78
C PRO A 303 2.87 -39.83 -7.54
N GLY A 304 2.09 -40.10 -8.58
CA GLY A 304 0.77 -40.72 -8.54
C GLY A 304 0.61 -41.92 -7.61
N TRP A 305 -0.54 -41.95 -6.94
CA TRP A 305 -1.15 -43.21 -6.55
C TRP A 305 -2.02 -43.66 -7.73
N VAL A 306 -1.39 -44.48 -8.56
CA VAL A 306 -2.04 -45.38 -9.51
C VAL A 306 -3.02 -46.28 -8.74
N ASN A 307 -4.21 -46.46 -9.32
CA ASN A 307 -5.24 -47.47 -9.09
C ASN A 307 -4.97 -48.54 -8.00
N ALA A 308 -5.95 -48.72 -7.11
CA ALA A 308 -6.37 -50.04 -6.63
C ALA A 308 -7.88 -50.02 -6.29
N PRO A 309 -8.61 -51.13 -6.48
CA PRO A 309 -10.06 -51.14 -6.68
C PRO A 309 -10.87 -51.38 -5.40
N CYS A 310 -12.11 -50.91 -5.41
CA CYS A 310 -13.30 -51.60 -4.91
C CYS A 310 -14.44 -51.32 -5.88
#